data_AF-C7XEH1-F1
#
_entry.id   AF-C7XEH1-F1
#
_cell.length_a   1.000
_cell.length_b   1.000
_cell.length_c   1.000
_cell.angle_alpha   90.00
_cell.angle_beta   90.00
_cell.angle_gamma   90.00
#
_symmetry.space_group_name_H-M   'P 1'
#
loop_
_entity.id
_entity.type
_entity.pdbx_description
1 polymer ?
#
loop_
_entity_poly.entity_id
_entity_poly.type
_entity_poly.pdbx_seq_one_letter_code
_entity_poly.pdbx_strand_id
1 'polypeptide(L)'
;MAKERSAIATIKGYYYQFDYFILQLLKCNNETDSICIEGIEDVDLKTVDESTAIQCKYYAGTEYNHSVIAQPLRYMLDHYLSKANNGIKYKIYGYYKSGQDKLILPINIEFFKSNFISLKAFKGLSIEDKQIISFLSNLEIDIAAREFEQQETDIFNELKRLFSCNDFEAEYFYYNNSLRIVKELSINPDISQRRITKREFIDKINSKDIFFNQWFLIKKSIKEYCLMIKREYFSPLNLSPFERFFVIECDSIISDTEIKSLLIQIGNKYSKIEAKNPSPFCPYVYLYGLPENRLKNILKSLHDDNFIFIDGYDYKDAEFSVNSIVKKATCYNGLKLKILYNKEDLDSVIDSIQKTRKIYQFYTRIPFYENTNHEHIKILVEQTIHINKII
;
A
#
# COMPACT_ATOMS: atom_id res chain seq x y z
N MET A 1 -23.86 -40.38 7.56
CA MET A 1 -24.57 -39.08 7.61
C MET A 1 -23.96 -38.18 6.56
N ALA A 2 -24.78 -37.66 5.62
CA ALA A 2 -24.30 -36.71 4.65
C ALA A 2 -23.78 -35.47 5.39
N LYS A 3 -22.50 -35.13 5.19
CA LYS A 3 -21.90 -33.93 5.78
C LYS A 3 -22.66 -32.74 5.20
N GLU A 4 -23.50 -32.08 6.00
CA GLU A 4 -24.16 -30.84 5.60
C GLU A 4 -23.08 -29.90 5.09
N ARG A 5 -23.10 -29.60 3.79
CA ARG A 5 -22.19 -28.61 3.18
C ARG A 5 -22.68 -27.23 3.61
N SER A 6 -22.40 -26.88 4.86
CA SER A 6 -22.56 -25.51 5.35
C SER A 6 -21.42 -24.66 4.80
N ALA A 7 -21.75 -23.52 4.17
CA ALA A 7 -20.77 -22.56 3.69
C ALA A 7 -19.92 -21.98 4.84
N ILE A 8 -20.41 -22.03 6.08
CA ILE A 8 -19.76 -21.49 7.28
C ILE A 8 -18.33 -22.03 7.43
N ALA A 9 -18.15 -23.35 7.32
CA ALA A 9 -16.82 -23.96 7.47
C ALA A 9 -15.85 -23.55 6.36
N THR A 10 -16.36 -23.35 5.14
CA THR A 10 -15.55 -22.93 4.00
C THR A 10 -15.14 -21.47 4.14
N ILE A 11 -16.09 -20.60 4.51
CA ILE A 11 -15.84 -19.18 4.78
C ILE A 11 -14.82 -19.03 5.92
N LYS A 12 -15.03 -19.72 7.05
CA LYS A 12 -14.10 -19.68 8.19
C LYS A 12 -12.71 -20.21 7.81
N GLY A 13 -12.63 -21.20 6.90
CA GLY A 13 -11.38 -21.67 6.33
C GLY A 13 -10.61 -20.58 5.57
N TYR A 14 -11.28 -19.81 4.70
CA TYR A 14 -10.66 -18.70 3.99
C TYR A 14 -10.22 -17.57 4.92
N TYR A 15 -11.05 -17.18 5.89
CA TYR A 15 -10.63 -16.18 6.87
C TYR A 15 -9.45 -16.68 7.71
N TYR A 16 -9.42 -17.95 8.10
CA TYR A 16 -8.28 -18.50 8.84
C TYR A 16 -6.96 -18.38 8.08
N GLN A 17 -7.00 -18.60 6.76
CA GLN A 17 -5.87 -18.38 5.87
C GLN A 17 -5.51 -16.89 5.75
N PHE A 18 -6.49 -16.01 5.58
CA PHE A 18 -6.26 -14.57 5.47
C PHE A 18 -5.67 -13.99 6.76
N ASP A 19 -6.18 -14.42 7.90
CA ASP A 19 -5.67 -14.03 9.21
C ASP A 19 -4.24 -14.54 9.39
N TYR A 20 -3.92 -15.73 8.88
CA TYR A 20 -2.57 -16.27 9.01
C TYR A 20 -1.61 -15.44 8.15
N PHE A 21 -2.02 -15.13 6.92
CA PHE A 21 -1.30 -14.21 6.04
C PHE A 21 -1.04 -12.86 6.71
N ILE A 22 -2.08 -12.22 7.28
CA ILE A 22 -1.97 -10.92 7.95
C ILE A 22 -1.01 -11.02 9.13
N LEU A 23 -1.19 -12.02 9.98
CA LEU A 23 -0.39 -12.20 11.19
C LEU A 23 1.09 -12.44 10.86
N GLN A 24 1.39 -13.28 9.88
CA GLN A 24 2.77 -13.52 9.45
C GLN A 24 3.39 -12.24 8.87
N LEU A 25 2.65 -11.47 8.08
CA LEU A 25 3.15 -10.25 7.46
C LEU A 25 3.46 -9.16 8.51
N LEU A 26 2.59 -9.01 9.52
CA LEU A 26 2.83 -8.09 10.64
C LEU A 26 4.05 -8.51 11.48
N LYS A 27 4.28 -9.82 11.63
CA LYS A 27 5.41 -10.40 12.38
C LYS A 27 6.72 -10.51 11.61
N CYS A 28 6.74 -10.26 10.30
CA CYS A 28 7.98 -10.23 9.53
C CYS A 28 8.98 -9.24 10.14
N ASN A 29 10.26 -9.58 10.16
CA ASN A 29 11.28 -8.74 10.82
C ASN A 29 11.69 -7.57 9.91
N ASN A 30 11.85 -7.82 8.62
CA ASN A 30 12.27 -6.79 7.66
C ASN A 30 11.08 -6.21 6.92
N GLU A 31 11.17 -4.92 6.59
CA GLU A 31 10.15 -4.22 5.82
C GLU A 31 10.04 -4.73 4.37
N THR A 32 11.09 -5.36 3.86
CA THR A 32 11.17 -5.96 2.52
C THR A 32 10.74 -7.42 2.47
N ASP A 33 10.53 -8.07 3.62
CA ASP A 33 9.97 -9.42 3.65
C ASP A 33 8.58 -9.38 3.00
N SER A 34 8.22 -10.43 2.28
CA SER A 34 7.00 -10.47 1.48
C SER A 34 6.23 -11.77 1.66
N ILE A 35 4.92 -11.69 1.51
CA ILE A 35 4.05 -12.86 1.52
C ILE A 35 3.21 -12.87 0.25
N CYS A 36 3.07 -14.05 -0.36
CA CYS A 36 2.13 -14.31 -1.44
C CYS A 36 0.94 -15.10 -0.90
N ILE A 37 -0.27 -14.65 -1.21
CA ILE A 37 -1.49 -15.41 -0.92
C ILE A 37 -1.82 -16.27 -2.13
N GLU A 38 -2.25 -17.52 -1.93
CA GLU A 38 -2.65 -18.45 -3.00
C GLU A 38 -1.56 -18.59 -4.09
N GLY A 39 -0.34 -18.95 -3.66
CA GLY A 39 0.83 -19.12 -4.52
C GLY A 39 1.16 -20.59 -4.77
N ILE A 40 2.29 -21.07 -4.26
CA ILE A 40 2.66 -22.49 -4.21
C ILE A 40 1.67 -23.21 -3.30
N GLU A 41 1.50 -22.71 -2.08
CA GLU A 41 0.46 -23.12 -1.13
C GLU A 41 -0.42 -21.92 -0.79
N ASP A 42 -1.29 -22.07 0.21
CA ASP A 42 -2.24 -21.04 0.63
C ASP A 42 -1.57 -19.70 1.00
N VAL A 43 -0.40 -19.77 1.66
CA VAL A 43 0.39 -18.61 2.12
C VAL A 43 1.87 -18.92 1.92
N ASP A 44 2.58 -18.12 1.11
CA ASP A 44 4.02 -18.29 0.88
C ASP A 44 4.82 -17.10 1.42
N LEU A 45 5.58 -17.35 2.48
CA LEU A 45 6.50 -16.38 3.07
C LEU A 45 7.83 -16.38 2.31
N LYS A 46 8.34 -15.18 2.02
CA LYS A 46 9.68 -14.97 1.46
C LYS A 46 10.40 -13.90 2.27
N THR A 47 11.41 -14.33 3.02
CA THR A 47 12.36 -13.46 3.72
C THR A 47 13.65 -13.35 2.91
N VAL A 48 14.62 -12.60 3.43
CA VAL A 48 15.98 -12.51 2.85
C VAL A 48 16.67 -13.87 2.81
N ASP A 49 16.46 -14.68 3.86
CA ASP A 49 17.24 -15.91 4.10
C ASP A 49 16.51 -17.17 3.62
N GLU A 50 15.17 -17.17 3.62
CA GLU A 50 14.38 -18.36 3.36
C GLU A 50 13.07 -18.09 2.63
N SER A 51 12.54 -19.14 2.01
CA SER A 51 11.19 -19.17 1.45
C SER A 51 10.44 -20.36 2.03
N THR A 52 9.23 -20.12 2.50
CA THR A 52 8.40 -21.14 3.14
C THR A 52 7.01 -21.12 2.52
N ALA A 53 6.55 -22.26 2.01
CA ALA A 53 5.20 -22.46 1.49
C ALA A 53 4.32 -23.10 2.58
N ILE A 54 3.23 -22.44 2.96
CA ILE A 54 2.37 -22.84 4.08
C ILE A 54 0.97 -23.15 3.59
N GLN A 55 0.49 -24.36 3.92
CA GLN A 55 -0.91 -24.73 3.75
C GLN A 55 -1.65 -24.59 5.08
N CYS A 56 -2.76 -23.87 5.05
CA CYS A 56 -3.67 -23.69 6.18
C CYS A 56 -4.78 -24.76 6.16
N LYS A 57 -5.15 -25.31 7.33
CA LYS A 57 -6.30 -26.23 7.48
C LYS A 57 -7.08 -25.94 8.76
N TYR A 58 -8.29 -25.40 8.62
CA TYR A 58 -9.14 -25.12 9.79
C TYR A 58 -10.35 -26.06 9.85
N TYR A 59 -10.33 -27.00 10.79
CA TYR A 59 -11.41 -27.96 11.01
C TYR A 59 -11.78 -28.11 12.49
N ALA A 60 -12.12 -26.99 13.13
CA ALA A 60 -12.46 -26.91 14.57
C ALA A 60 -13.62 -27.80 15.04
N GLY A 61 -14.46 -28.28 14.12
CA GLY A 61 -15.57 -29.20 14.44
C GLY A 61 -15.23 -30.68 14.37
N THR A 62 -14.02 -31.04 13.89
CA THR A 62 -13.69 -32.43 13.57
C THR A 62 -12.42 -32.90 14.24
N GLU A 63 -12.36 -34.20 14.50
CA GLU A 63 -11.16 -34.90 14.93
C GLU A 63 -10.17 -35.05 13.75
N TYR A 64 -8.89 -34.83 14.03
CA TYR A 64 -7.80 -35.03 13.10
C TYR A 64 -7.67 -36.50 12.68
N ASN A 65 -7.41 -36.71 11.39
CA ASN A 65 -7.05 -37.98 10.78
C ASN A 65 -6.06 -37.70 9.66
N HIS A 66 -5.04 -38.55 9.47
CA HIS A 66 -3.95 -38.32 8.50
C HIS A 66 -4.42 -37.96 7.08
N SER A 67 -5.57 -38.47 6.65
CA SER A 67 -6.15 -38.19 5.34
C SER A 67 -6.40 -36.70 5.07
N VAL A 68 -6.63 -35.89 6.10
CA VAL A 68 -6.94 -34.46 5.94
C VAL A 68 -5.72 -33.61 5.53
N ILE A 69 -4.51 -34.10 5.81
CA ILE A 69 -3.25 -33.46 5.39
C ILE A 69 -2.51 -34.25 4.31
N ALA A 70 -2.96 -35.48 3.99
CA ALA A 70 -2.30 -36.34 3.01
C ALA A 70 -2.23 -35.72 1.61
N GLN A 71 -3.32 -35.07 1.17
CA GLN A 71 -3.35 -34.41 -0.14
C GLN A 71 -2.41 -33.19 -0.20
N PRO A 72 -2.46 -32.23 0.75
CA PRO A 72 -1.47 -31.15 0.81
C PRO A 72 -0.02 -31.64 0.85
N LEU A 73 0.29 -32.61 1.71
CA LEU A 73 1.64 -33.17 1.82
C LEU A 73 2.13 -33.76 0.50
N ARG A 74 1.22 -34.33 -0.30
CA ARG A 74 1.56 -34.81 -1.63
C ARG A 74 1.89 -33.67 -2.59
N TYR A 75 1.09 -32.60 -2.60
CA TYR A 75 1.36 -31.45 -3.48
C TYR A 75 2.68 -30.78 -3.12
N MET A 76 2.96 -30.63 -1.82
CA MET A 76 4.27 -30.16 -1.33
C MET A 76 5.41 -31.07 -1.79
N LEU A 77 5.25 -32.40 -1.71
CA LEU A 77 6.26 -33.36 -2.15
C LEU A 77 6.46 -33.32 -3.68
N ASP A 78 5.38 -33.28 -4.45
CA ASP A 78 5.44 -33.18 -5.91
C ASP A 78 6.17 -31.90 -6.34
N HIS A 79 5.82 -30.77 -5.71
CA HIS A 79 6.51 -29.49 -5.91
C HIS A 79 7.99 -29.58 -5.51
N TYR A 80 8.32 -30.18 -4.37
CA TYR A 80 9.70 -30.37 -3.91
C TYR A 80 10.55 -31.21 -4.88
N LEU A 81 9.96 -32.24 -5.49
CA LEU A 81 10.63 -33.15 -6.43
C LEU A 81 10.72 -32.56 -7.84
N SER A 82 9.81 -31.65 -8.21
CA SER A 82 9.93 -30.88 -9.44
C SER A 82 11.24 -30.06 -9.37
N LYS A 83 12.07 -30.12 -10.43
CA LYS A 83 13.48 -29.67 -10.43
C LYS A 83 13.72 -28.16 -10.23
N ALA A 84 12.72 -27.40 -9.77
CA ALA A 84 12.77 -25.96 -9.48
C ALA A 84 12.97 -25.66 -7.97
N ASN A 85 13.72 -26.51 -7.27
CA ASN A 85 13.82 -26.42 -5.82
C ASN A 85 14.92 -25.42 -5.40
N ASN A 86 14.50 -24.19 -5.08
CA ASN A 86 15.35 -23.09 -4.63
C ASN A 86 15.59 -23.08 -3.10
N GLY A 87 15.55 -24.24 -2.43
CA GLY A 87 15.68 -24.30 -0.96
C GLY A 87 14.40 -23.90 -0.21
N ILE A 88 13.23 -24.21 -0.78
CA ILE A 88 11.93 -23.89 -0.18
C ILE A 88 11.62 -24.85 0.97
N LYS A 89 11.17 -24.31 2.09
CA LYS A 89 10.60 -25.05 3.23
C LYS A 89 9.09 -25.18 3.09
N TYR A 90 8.50 -26.18 3.71
CA TYR A 90 7.06 -26.44 3.66
C TYR A 90 6.49 -26.52 5.06
N LYS A 91 5.26 -26.01 5.23
CA LYS A 91 4.57 -26.07 6.51
C LYS A 91 3.10 -26.44 6.34
N ILE A 92 2.64 -27.40 7.13
CA ILE A 92 1.21 -27.59 7.39
C ILE A 92 0.87 -26.82 8.67
N TYR A 93 -0.08 -25.89 8.58
CA TYR A 93 -0.60 -25.13 9.72
C TYR A 93 -2.10 -25.41 9.88
N GLY A 94 -2.44 -26.30 10.81
CA GLY A 94 -3.78 -26.85 10.93
C GLY A 94 -4.33 -26.86 12.35
N TYR A 95 -5.62 -26.57 12.49
CA TYR A 95 -6.36 -26.65 13.75
C TYR A 95 -7.50 -27.67 13.64
N TYR A 96 -7.61 -28.52 14.66
CA TYR A 96 -8.61 -29.59 14.77
C TYR A 96 -9.13 -29.65 16.20
N LYS A 97 -10.34 -30.17 16.40
CA LYS A 97 -10.96 -30.27 17.72
C LYS A 97 -10.20 -31.19 18.67
N SER A 98 -9.70 -32.31 18.13
CA SER A 98 -9.09 -33.42 18.86
C SER A 98 -8.34 -34.36 17.91
N GLY A 99 -7.66 -35.37 18.43
CA GLY A 99 -7.02 -36.43 17.65
C GLY A 99 -5.60 -36.11 17.18
N GLN A 100 -5.02 -34.99 17.60
CA GLN A 100 -3.65 -34.61 17.28
C GLN A 100 -2.62 -35.63 17.77
N ASP A 101 -2.92 -36.33 18.87
CA ASP A 101 -2.12 -37.42 19.45
C ASP A 101 -1.84 -38.57 18.47
N LYS A 102 -2.68 -38.73 17.43
CA LYS A 102 -2.47 -39.73 16.37
C LYS A 102 -1.23 -39.45 15.52
N LEU A 103 -0.78 -38.19 15.42
CA LEU A 103 0.43 -37.84 14.68
C LEU A 103 1.63 -37.79 15.63
N ILE A 104 2.51 -38.76 15.47
CA ILE A 104 3.79 -38.78 16.20
C ILE A 104 4.85 -38.11 15.34
N LEU A 105 5.47 -37.05 15.89
CA LEU A 105 6.59 -36.34 15.28
C LEU A 105 7.90 -36.69 16.02
N PRO A 106 9.05 -36.77 15.30
CA PRO A 106 9.21 -36.63 13.86
C PRO A 106 8.67 -37.84 13.07
N ILE A 107 8.20 -37.59 11.85
CA ILE A 107 7.67 -38.64 10.96
C ILE A 107 8.82 -39.49 10.41
N ASN A 108 8.71 -40.81 10.51
CA ASN A 108 9.63 -41.73 9.83
C ASN A 108 9.13 -42.10 8.42
N ILE A 109 10.01 -42.67 7.60
CA ILE A 109 9.75 -42.98 6.19
C ILE A 109 8.61 -44.00 6.05
N GLU A 110 8.57 -45.02 6.91
CA GLU A 110 7.54 -46.07 6.87
C GLU A 110 6.16 -45.51 7.15
N PHE A 111 6.05 -44.65 8.17
CA PHE A 111 4.84 -43.93 8.50
C PHE A 111 4.40 -43.02 7.37
N PHE A 112 5.33 -42.29 6.75
CA PHE A 112 5.02 -41.39 5.64
C PHE A 112 4.47 -42.15 4.43
N LYS A 113 5.13 -43.24 4.04
CA LYS A 113 4.71 -44.11 2.94
C LYS A 113 3.34 -44.73 3.20
N SER A 114 3.14 -45.30 4.39
CA SER A 114 1.90 -45.99 4.74
C SER A 114 0.70 -45.05 4.87
N ASN A 115 0.87 -43.86 5.45
CA ASN A 115 -0.27 -42.98 5.75
C ASN A 115 -0.55 -41.92 4.68
N PHE A 116 0.48 -41.46 3.95
CA PHE A 116 0.33 -40.35 3.00
C PHE A 116 0.54 -40.76 1.53
N ILE A 117 1.39 -41.76 1.25
CA ILE A 117 1.63 -42.23 -0.14
C ILE A 117 0.69 -43.36 -0.54
N SER A 118 0.40 -44.33 0.33
CA SER A 118 -0.29 -45.59 -0.02
C SER A 118 -1.80 -45.45 -0.35
N LEU A 119 -2.36 -44.25 -0.21
CA LEU A 119 -3.78 -43.99 -0.49
C LEU A 119 -4.11 -44.24 -1.97
N LYS A 120 -5.28 -44.88 -2.23
CA LYS A 120 -5.71 -45.38 -3.54
C LYS A 120 -5.60 -44.39 -4.72
N ALA A 121 -5.56 -43.08 -4.46
CA ALA A 121 -5.42 -42.04 -5.46
C ALA A 121 -4.01 -41.93 -6.10
N PHE A 122 -2.99 -42.61 -5.57
CA PHE A 122 -1.57 -42.34 -5.89
C PHE A 122 -0.76 -43.55 -6.42
N LYS A 123 -1.42 -44.55 -7.01
CA LYS A 123 -0.71 -45.62 -7.74
C LYS A 123 0.15 -45.00 -8.86
N GLY A 124 1.48 -44.99 -8.72
CA GLY A 124 2.41 -44.68 -9.83
C GLY A 124 3.66 -43.85 -9.50
N LEU A 125 3.75 -43.22 -8.33
CA LEU A 125 4.96 -42.47 -7.93
C LEU A 125 5.99 -43.43 -7.30
N SER A 126 7.08 -43.72 -8.02
CA SER A 126 8.27 -44.35 -7.43
C SER A 126 9.17 -43.24 -6.88
N ILE A 127 9.18 -43.08 -5.57
CA ILE A 127 9.98 -42.06 -4.88
C ILE A 127 11.03 -42.80 -4.05
N GLU A 128 12.29 -42.41 -4.22
CA GLU A 128 13.39 -43.00 -3.46
C GLU A 128 13.37 -42.52 -2.01
N ASP A 129 13.74 -43.40 -1.08
CA ASP A 129 13.77 -43.11 0.36
C ASP A 129 14.64 -41.88 0.68
N LYS A 130 15.74 -41.71 -0.06
CA LYS A 130 16.62 -40.53 0.07
C LYS A 130 15.89 -39.22 -0.22
N GLN A 131 15.00 -39.21 -1.21
CA GLN A 131 14.22 -38.02 -1.57
C GLN A 131 13.18 -37.71 -0.50
N ILE A 132 12.54 -38.74 0.07
CA ILE A 132 11.59 -38.59 1.17
C ILE A 132 12.30 -38.01 2.41
N ILE A 133 13.47 -38.55 2.79
CA ILE A 133 14.25 -38.03 3.92
C ILE A 133 14.58 -36.54 3.72
N SER A 134 15.04 -36.18 2.53
CA SER A 134 15.38 -34.80 2.18
C SER A 134 14.17 -33.86 2.19
N PHE A 135 13.01 -34.33 1.74
CA PHE A 135 11.77 -33.55 1.85
C PHE A 135 11.34 -33.37 3.31
N LEU A 136 11.36 -34.45 4.10
CA LEU A 136 10.97 -34.42 5.51
C LEU A 136 11.85 -33.48 6.34
N SER A 137 13.14 -33.31 5.99
CA SER A 137 14.00 -32.32 6.66
C SER A 137 13.65 -30.86 6.36
N ASN A 138 12.82 -30.60 5.35
CA ASN A 138 12.32 -29.27 4.97
C ASN A 138 10.84 -29.07 5.31
N LEU A 139 10.22 -30.04 5.98
CA LEU A 139 8.79 -30.05 6.29
C LEU A 139 8.54 -29.84 7.78
N GLU A 140 7.71 -28.85 8.10
CA GLU A 140 7.13 -28.64 9.42
C GLU A 140 5.64 -29.01 9.41
N ILE A 141 5.16 -29.73 10.41
CA ILE A 141 3.74 -30.03 10.56
C ILE A 141 3.28 -29.57 11.94
N ASP A 142 2.39 -28.58 11.95
CA ASP A 142 1.69 -28.10 13.13
C ASP A 142 0.19 -28.36 12.96
N ILE A 143 -0.32 -29.42 13.60
CA ILE A 143 -1.76 -29.75 13.64
C ILE A 143 -2.44 -29.31 14.95
N ALA A 144 -1.68 -28.66 15.82
CA ALA A 144 -2.15 -28.05 17.06
C ALA A 144 -1.98 -26.52 16.98
N ALA A 145 -2.18 -25.97 15.78
CA ALA A 145 -2.05 -24.56 15.47
C ALA A 145 -3.03 -23.72 16.30
N ARG A 146 -2.88 -22.39 16.26
CA ARG A 146 -3.79 -21.50 17.01
C ARG A 146 -5.20 -21.60 16.46
N GLU A 147 -6.19 -21.50 17.37
CA GLU A 147 -7.58 -21.37 16.99
C GLU A 147 -7.84 -20.02 16.28
N PHE A 148 -8.91 -19.96 15.50
CA PHE A 148 -9.30 -18.79 14.70
C PHE A 148 -9.41 -17.51 15.53
N GLU A 149 -10.18 -17.55 16.62
CA GLU A 149 -10.43 -16.39 17.49
C GLU A 149 -9.14 -15.94 18.21
N GLN A 150 -8.22 -16.87 18.50
CA GLN A 150 -6.92 -16.54 19.06
C GLN A 150 -6.02 -15.85 18.03
N GLN A 151 -6.09 -16.26 16.78
CA GLN A 151 -5.35 -15.64 15.69
C GLN A 151 -5.81 -14.21 15.43
N GLU A 152 -7.12 -13.94 15.45
CA GLU A 152 -7.67 -12.58 15.41
C GLU A 152 -7.15 -11.72 16.57
N THR A 153 -7.18 -12.28 17.79
CA THR A 153 -6.65 -11.60 18.98
C THR A 153 -5.17 -11.25 18.83
N ASP A 154 -4.37 -12.17 18.27
CA ASP A 154 -2.95 -11.91 18.00
C ASP A 154 -2.74 -10.80 16.98
N ILE A 155 -3.55 -10.77 15.90
CA ILE A 155 -3.52 -9.69 14.90
C ILE A 155 -3.83 -8.35 15.56
N PHE A 156 -4.88 -8.28 16.38
CA PHE A 156 -5.25 -7.04 17.06
C PHE A 156 -4.12 -6.54 17.96
N ASN A 157 -3.45 -7.44 18.68
CA ASN A 157 -2.31 -7.07 19.52
C ASN A 157 -1.14 -6.54 18.70
N GLU A 158 -0.85 -7.14 17.54
CA GLU A 158 0.18 -6.66 16.62
C GLU A 158 -0.17 -5.28 16.03
N LEU A 159 -1.42 -5.07 15.61
CA LEU A 159 -1.89 -3.80 15.07
C LEU A 159 -1.85 -2.68 16.13
N LYS A 160 -2.29 -2.96 17.36
CA LYS A 160 -2.20 -2.01 18.49
C LYS A 160 -0.76 -1.62 18.77
N ARG A 161 0.16 -2.59 18.76
CA ARG A 161 1.60 -2.33 18.92
C ARG A 161 2.15 -1.47 17.80
N LEU A 162 1.81 -1.79 16.55
CA LEU A 162 2.32 -1.12 15.36
C LEU A 162 1.83 0.33 15.24
N PHE A 163 0.54 0.57 15.45
CA PHE A 163 -0.09 1.88 15.23
C PHE A 163 -0.35 2.67 16.52
N SER A 164 0.01 2.12 17.68
CA SER A 164 -0.28 2.73 18.99
C SER A 164 -1.76 3.12 19.14
N CYS A 165 -2.65 2.25 18.68
CA CYS A 165 -4.09 2.46 18.61
C CYS A 165 -4.86 1.67 19.67
N ASN A 166 -6.14 1.97 19.86
CA ASN A 166 -7.01 1.24 20.79
C ASN A 166 -7.67 0.01 20.13
N ASP A 167 -8.39 -0.81 20.92
CA ASP A 167 -9.06 -2.03 20.41
C ASP A 167 -10.06 -1.72 19.29
N PHE A 168 -10.81 -0.63 19.42
CA PHE A 168 -11.79 -0.23 18.41
C PHE A 168 -11.11 0.08 17.06
N GLU A 169 -10.00 0.81 17.08
CA GLU A 169 -9.23 1.10 15.87
C GLU A 169 -8.56 -0.15 15.30
N ALA A 170 -8.02 -1.02 16.14
CA ALA A 170 -7.39 -2.26 15.68
C ALA A 170 -8.39 -3.17 14.94
N GLU A 171 -9.56 -3.41 15.54
CA GLU A 171 -10.61 -4.28 14.99
C GLU A 171 -11.36 -3.63 13.83
N TYR A 172 -11.94 -2.45 14.04
CA TYR A 172 -12.89 -1.88 13.07
C TYR A 172 -12.21 -1.12 11.94
N PHE A 173 -10.97 -0.67 12.13
CA PHE A 173 -10.24 0.10 11.12
C PHE A 173 -9.11 -0.72 10.48
N TYR A 174 -8.07 -1.03 11.24
CA TYR A 174 -6.85 -1.61 10.67
C TYR A 174 -7.03 -3.06 10.20
N TYR A 175 -7.73 -3.89 10.97
CA TYR A 175 -8.01 -5.28 10.56
C TYR A 175 -8.95 -5.35 9.36
N ASN A 176 -10.03 -4.55 9.32
CA ASN A 176 -10.89 -4.49 8.14
C ASN A 176 -10.15 -4.01 6.88
N ASN A 177 -9.26 -3.02 7.01
CA ASN A 177 -8.39 -2.62 5.91
C ASN A 177 -7.44 -3.74 5.47
N SER A 178 -6.88 -4.49 6.43
CA SER A 178 -6.03 -5.65 6.19
C SER A 178 -6.77 -6.72 5.38
N LEU A 179 -7.98 -7.11 5.83
CA LEU A 179 -8.84 -8.08 5.13
C LEU A 179 -9.18 -7.64 3.71
N ARG A 180 -9.46 -6.34 3.49
CA ARG A 180 -9.71 -5.79 2.16
C ARG A 180 -8.51 -6.02 1.24
N ILE A 181 -7.29 -5.73 1.71
CA ILE A 181 -6.06 -5.91 0.93
C ILE A 181 -5.85 -7.39 0.58
N VAL A 182 -5.95 -8.30 1.56
CA VAL A 182 -5.76 -9.74 1.29
C VAL A 182 -6.82 -10.29 0.33
N LYS A 183 -8.06 -9.85 0.47
CA LYS A 183 -9.13 -10.19 -0.48
C LYS A 183 -8.80 -9.71 -1.90
N GLU A 184 -8.35 -8.47 -2.07
CA GLU A 184 -7.97 -7.93 -3.38
C GLU A 184 -6.81 -8.72 -4.02
N LEU A 185 -5.81 -9.10 -3.22
CA LEU A 185 -4.69 -9.93 -3.67
C LEU A 185 -5.16 -11.33 -4.07
N SER A 186 -5.89 -12.03 -3.20
CA SER A 186 -6.31 -13.43 -3.42
C SER A 186 -7.17 -13.64 -4.68
N ILE A 187 -7.98 -12.66 -5.08
CA ILE A 187 -8.83 -12.76 -6.28
C ILE A 187 -8.12 -12.33 -7.57
N ASN A 188 -6.88 -11.84 -7.50
CA ASN A 188 -6.15 -11.40 -8.69
C ASN A 188 -5.81 -12.61 -9.58
N PRO A 189 -6.12 -12.60 -10.89
CA PRO A 189 -5.82 -13.74 -11.77
C PRO A 189 -4.32 -14.01 -11.94
N ASP A 190 -3.47 -13.01 -11.76
CA ASP A 190 -2.01 -13.14 -11.87
C ASP A 190 -1.37 -13.38 -10.49
N ILE A 191 -0.80 -14.57 -10.29
CA ILE A 191 -0.12 -14.97 -9.05
C ILE A 191 1.03 -14.01 -8.70
N SER A 192 1.72 -13.45 -9.70
CA SER A 192 2.83 -12.51 -9.47
C SER A 192 2.35 -11.22 -8.77
N GLN A 193 1.07 -10.87 -8.94
CA GLN A 193 0.42 -9.70 -8.34
C GLN A 193 -0.29 -10.01 -7.01
N ARG A 194 -0.19 -11.26 -6.51
CA ARG A 194 -0.72 -11.66 -5.19
C ARG A 194 0.28 -11.50 -4.05
N ARG A 195 1.47 -11.00 -4.36
CA ARG A 195 2.56 -10.77 -3.41
C ARG A 195 2.56 -9.33 -2.93
N ILE A 196 2.83 -9.14 -1.64
CA ILE A 196 3.01 -7.81 -1.05
C ILE A 196 4.14 -7.85 -0.01
N THR A 197 4.92 -6.77 0.07
CA THR A 197 5.91 -6.60 1.13
C THR A 197 5.28 -6.10 2.42
N LYS A 198 5.97 -6.29 3.56
CA LYS A 198 5.54 -5.73 4.84
C LYS A 198 5.36 -4.21 4.76
N ARG A 199 6.31 -3.48 4.16
CA ARG A 199 6.25 -2.03 3.95
C ARG A 199 4.96 -1.63 3.24
N GLU A 200 4.76 -2.17 2.03
CA GLU A 200 3.62 -1.81 1.18
C GLU A 200 2.29 -2.11 1.86
N PHE A 201 2.22 -3.21 2.61
CA PHE A 201 1.03 -3.56 3.35
C PHE A 201 0.71 -2.56 4.46
N ILE A 202 1.71 -2.20 5.28
CA ILE A 202 1.55 -1.22 6.36
C ILE A 202 1.12 0.14 5.79
N ASP A 203 1.76 0.59 4.71
CA ASP A 203 1.42 1.86 4.05
C ASP A 203 -0.03 1.86 3.52
N LYS A 204 -0.49 0.74 2.95
CA LYS A 204 -1.85 0.60 2.42
C LYS A 204 -2.94 0.55 3.49
N ILE A 205 -2.67 -0.04 4.65
CA ILE A 205 -3.67 -0.13 5.74
C ILE A 205 -3.70 1.14 6.61
N ASN A 206 -2.63 1.95 6.59
CA ASN A 206 -2.51 3.20 7.34
C ASN A 206 -3.15 4.40 6.61
N SER A 207 -4.44 4.31 6.33
CA SER A 207 -5.20 5.38 5.64
C SER A 207 -6.02 6.26 6.58
N LYS A 208 -5.66 6.32 7.87
CA LYS A 208 -6.48 6.93 8.94
C LYS A 208 -6.77 8.40 8.67
N ASP A 209 -5.78 9.18 8.25
CA ASP A 209 -5.93 10.62 8.02
C ASP A 209 -6.89 10.91 6.87
N ILE A 210 -6.92 10.05 5.83
CA ILE A 210 -7.86 10.18 4.71
C ILE A 210 -9.29 10.05 5.23
N PHE A 211 -9.57 9.00 6.01
CA PHE A 211 -10.89 8.79 6.59
C PHE A 211 -11.25 9.87 7.60
N PHE A 212 -10.34 10.25 8.49
CA PHE A 212 -10.57 11.33 9.45
C PHE A 212 -10.97 12.62 8.74
N ASN A 213 -10.23 13.01 7.69
CA ASN A 213 -10.54 14.20 6.91
C ASN A 213 -11.91 14.10 6.23
N GLN A 214 -12.27 12.95 5.66
CA GLN A 214 -13.61 12.72 5.08
C GLN A 214 -14.71 12.85 6.14
N TRP A 215 -14.57 12.16 7.28
CA TRP A 215 -15.55 12.20 8.36
C TRP A 215 -15.67 13.58 8.99
N PHE A 216 -14.54 14.28 9.17
CA PHE A 216 -14.52 15.63 9.70
C PHE A 216 -15.22 16.60 8.74
N LEU A 217 -14.95 16.51 7.44
CA LEU A 217 -15.64 17.31 6.42
C LEU A 217 -17.16 17.07 6.42
N ILE A 218 -17.62 15.83 6.67
CA ILE A 218 -19.05 15.52 6.79
C ILE A 218 -19.67 16.08 8.08
N LYS A 219 -18.93 16.05 9.20
CA LYS A 219 -19.45 16.39 10.53
C LYS A 219 -19.29 17.86 10.92
N LYS A 220 -18.36 18.58 10.31
CA LYS A 220 -18.04 19.98 10.60
C LYS A 220 -18.28 20.85 9.37
N SER A 221 -18.39 22.15 9.58
CA SER A 221 -18.55 23.06 8.44
C SER A 221 -17.27 23.08 7.59
N ILE A 222 -17.41 23.25 6.28
CA ILE A 222 -16.27 23.41 5.36
C ILE A 222 -15.29 24.50 5.83
N LYS A 223 -15.81 25.54 6.50
CA LYS A 223 -15.01 26.64 7.07
C LYS A 223 -14.11 26.16 8.21
N GLU A 224 -14.63 25.37 9.14
CA GLU A 224 -13.84 24.82 10.25
C GLU A 224 -12.76 23.86 9.75
N TYR A 225 -13.11 23.00 8.77
CA TYR A 225 -12.14 22.11 8.13
C TYR A 225 -11.01 22.89 7.44
N CYS A 226 -11.35 23.88 6.60
CA CYS A 226 -10.34 24.69 5.94
C CYS A 226 -9.42 25.41 6.95
N LEU A 227 -9.98 25.90 8.06
CA LEU A 227 -9.19 26.53 9.12
C LEU A 227 -8.25 25.55 9.85
N MET A 228 -8.70 24.31 10.07
CA MET A 228 -7.87 23.26 10.68
C MET A 228 -6.67 22.95 9.79
N ILE A 229 -6.91 22.62 8.51
CA ILE A 229 -5.85 22.34 7.52
C ILE A 229 -4.91 23.54 7.36
N LYS A 230 -5.47 24.76 7.32
CA LYS A 230 -4.68 25.99 7.26
C LYS A 230 -3.73 26.14 8.45
N ARG A 231 -4.21 25.86 9.67
CA ARG A 231 -3.39 25.94 10.89
C ARG A 231 -2.29 24.91 10.90
N GLU A 232 -2.59 23.70 10.45
CA GLU A 232 -1.67 22.57 10.47
C GLU A 232 -0.54 22.72 9.45
N TYR A 233 -0.87 23.10 8.21
CA TYR A 233 0.09 23.03 7.09
C TYR A 233 0.49 24.39 6.49
N PHE A 234 -0.36 25.42 6.61
CA PHE A 234 -0.22 26.67 5.85
C PHE A 234 -0.10 27.94 6.72
N SER A 235 0.10 27.79 8.03
CA SER A 235 0.30 28.89 8.99
C SER A 235 1.69 28.94 9.66
N PRO A 236 2.81 28.67 8.95
CA PRO A 236 4.13 28.85 9.55
C PRO A 236 4.45 30.34 9.75
N LEU A 237 5.07 30.68 10.89
CA LEU A 237 5.54 32.05 11.18
C LEU A 237 6.56 32.55 10.14
N ASN A 238 7.43 31.65 9.68
CA ASN A 238 8.42 31.93 8.65
C ASN A 238 8.44 30.80 7.63
N LEU A 239 8.30 31.15 6.34
CA LEU A 239 8.46 30.19 5.25
C LEU A 239 9.94 29.87 5.04
N SER A 240 10.30 28.61 5.28
CA SER A 240 11.60 28.03 4.90
C SER A 240 11.76 27.95 3.38
N PRO A 241 13.00 27.99 2.85
CA PRO A 241 13.29 27.98 1.42
C PRO A 241 13.21 26.58 0.80
N PHE A 242 12.10 25.88 1.05
CA PHE A 242 11.78 24.59 0.46
C PHE A 242 11.13 24.77 -0.90
N GLU A 243 11.41 23.84 -1.81
CA GLU A 243 10.77 23.76 -3.13
C GLU A 243 9.40 23.12 -2.90
N ARG A 244 8.33 23.91 -3.09
CA ARG A 244 6.95 23.51 -2.78
C ARG A 244 6.20 23.20 -4.07
N PHE A 245 5.57 22.04 -4.12
CA PHE A 245 4.75 21.58 -5.22
C PHE A 245 3.29 21.58 -4.78
N PHE A 246 2.44 22.29 -5.52
CA PHE A 246 0.99 22.27 -5.35
C PHE A 246 0.38 21.46 -6.50
N VAL A 247 -0.07 20.25 -6.17
CA VAL A 247 -0.65 19.30 -7.12
C VAL A 247 -2.16 19.32 -6.90
N ILE A 248 -2.90 19.97 -7.79
CA ILE A 248 -4.30 20.35 -7.54
C ILE A 248 -5.22 19.65 -8.54
N GLU A 249 -6.18 18.87 -8.03
CA GLU A 249 -7.33 18.42 -8.82
C GLU A 249 -8.29 19.60 -9.06
N CYS A 250 -8.56 19.88 -10.33
CA CYS A 250 -9.56 20.85 -10.75
C CYS A 250 -10.90 20.16 -11.00
N ASP A 251 -11.92 20.54 -10.23
CA ASP A 251 -13.29 20.15 -10.52
C ASP A 251 -13.83 20.85 -11.79
N SER A 252 -14.97 20.37 -12.30
CA SER A 252 -15.60 20.95 -13.49
C SER A 252 -16.34 22.26 -13.22
N ILE A 253 -16.46 22.69 -11.97
CA ILE A 253 -17.32 23.79 -11.52
C ILE A 253 -16.51 25.09 -11.42
N ILE A 254 -15.26 25.01 -10.97
CA ILE A 254 -14.38 26.17 -10.75
C ILE A 254 -14.16 26.93 -12.06
N SER A 255 -14.27 28.26 -11.98
CA SER A 255 -14.10 29.18 -13.10
C SER A 255 -12.63 29.51 -13.38
N ASP A 256 -12.32 29.96 -14.61
CA ASP A 256 -10.97 30.40 -15.00
C ASP A 256 -10.47 31.55 -14.10
N THR A 257 -11.37 32.46 -13.70
CA THR A 257 -11.07 33.57 -12.78
C THR A 257 -10.69 33.10 -11.39
N GLU A 258 -11.34 32.05 -10.88
CA GLU A 258 -11.04 31.49 -9.56
C GLU A 258 -9.71 30.73 -9.57
N ILE A 259 -9.41 29.98 -10.64
CA ILE A 259 -8.11 29.33 -10.79
C ILE A 259 -7.00 30.38 -10.90
N LYS A 260 -7.19 31.43 -11.72
CA LYS A 260 -6.24 32.55 -11.82
C LYS A 260 -5.96 33.16 -10.44
N SER A 261 -7.02 33.45 -9.67
CA SER A 261 -6.90 33.98 -8.32
C SER A 261 -6.09 33.04 -7.39
N LEU A 262 -6.37 31.73 -7.45
CA LEU A 262 -5.65 30.72 -6.69
C LEU A 262 -4.14 30.68 -7.05
N LEU A 263 -3.80 30.70 -8.34
CA LEU A 263 -2.41 30.71 -8.80
C LEU A 263 -1.66 31.97 -8.32
N ILE A 264 -2.32 33.14 -8.38
CA ILE A 264 -1.77 34.40 -7.86
C ILE A 264 -1.57 34.31 -6.34
N GLN A 265 -2.55 33.78 -5.60
CA GLN A 265 -2.46 33.61 -4.15
C GLN A 265 -1.30 32.69 -3.76
N ILE A 266 -1.14 31.55 -4.45
CA ILE A 266 -0.03 30.61 -4.24
C ILE A 266 1.31 31.30 -4.52
N GLY A 267 1.47 31.92 -5.70
CA GLY A 267 2.75 32.53 -6.06
C GLY A 267 3.12 33.72 -5.18
N ASN A 268 2.15 34.57 -4.78
CA ASN A 268 2.44 35.68 -3.87
C ASN A 268 2.75 35.20 -2.44
N LYS A 269 2.09 34.16 -1.94
CA LYS A 269 2.29 33.69 -0.57
C LYS A 269 3.56 32.83 -0.43
N TYR A 270 3.89 32.02 -1.43
CA TYR A 270 4.99 31.05 -1.36
C TYR A 270 6.20 31.41 -2.22
N SER A 271 6.24 32.59 -2.82
CA SER A 271 7.45 33.15 -3.40
C SER A 271 8.08 34.16 -2.45
N LYS A 272 9.39 34.00 -2.19
CA LYS A 272 10.21 34.99 -1.46
C LYS A 272 11.44 35.30 -2.29
N ILE A 273 11.36 36.36 -3.08
CA ILE A 273 12.38 36.74 -4.06
C ILE A 273 13.05 38.09 -3.74
N GLU A 274 12.82 38.62 -2.55
CA GLU A 274 13.36 39.92 -2.14
C GLU A 274 14.90 39.89 -2.17
N ALA A 275 15.53 41.02 -2.52
CA ALA A 275 16.99 41.12 -2.65
C ALA A 275 17.76 40.77 -1.35
N LYS A 276 17.10 40.92 -0.19
CA LYS A 276 17.67 40.60 1.13
C LYS A 276 17.55 39.11 1.50
N ASN A 277 16.80 38.31 0.75
CA ASN A 277 16.66 36.89 1.02
C ASN A 277 17.85 36.13 0.39
N PRO A 278 18.72 35.47 1.19
CA PRO A 278 19.88 34.74 0.67
C PRO A 278 19.48 33.50 -0.16
N SER A 279 18.29 32.95 0.11
CA SER A 279 17.78 31.74 -0.51
C SER A 279 16.41 32.01 -1.11
N PRO A 280 16.32 32.71 -2.24
CA PRO A 280 15.04 32.98 -2.87
C PRO A 280 14.45 31.71 -3.51
N PHE A 281 13.13 31.61 -3.47
CA PHE A 281 12.37 30.45 -3.93
C PHE A 281 10.98 30.87 -4.42
N CYS A 282 10.39 30.04 -5.28
CA CYS A 282 9.00 30.15 -5.70
C CYS A 282 8.40 28.74 -5.86
N PRO A 283 7.07 28.59 -5.79
CA PRO A 283 6.41 27.29 -5.85
C PRO A 283 6.22 26.79 -7.30
N TYR A 284 5.96 25.49 -7.42
CA TYR A 284 5.50 24.79 -8.62
C TYR A 284 4.02 24.46 -8.47
N VAL A 285 3.25 24.53 -9.56
CA VAL A 285 1.85 24.13 -9.60
C VAL A 285 1.60 23.19 -10.77
N TYR A 286 0.88 22.11 -10.49
CA TYR A 286 0.31 21.21 -11.49
C TYR A 286 -1.20 21.17 -11.31
N LEU A 287 -1.96 21.47 -12.36
CA LEU A 287 -3.42 21.48 -12.38
C LEU A 287 -3.94 20.23 -13.11
N TYR A 288 -4.36 19.22 -12.35
CA TYR A 288 -4.86 17.96 -12.87
C TYR A 288 -6.35 18.05 -13.23
N GLY A 289 -6.73 17.49 -14.37
CA GLY A 289 -8.12 17.45 -14.83
C GLY A 289 -8.62 18.74 -15.49
N LEU A 290 -7.78 19.77 -15.61
CA LEU A 290 -8.13 21.02 -16.29
C LEU A 290 -7.91 20.89 -17.82
N PRO A 291 -8.92 21.16 -18.66
CA PRO A 291 -8.75 21.16 -20.11
C PRO A 291 -7.66 22.13 -20.60
N GLU A 292 -6.85 21.70 -21.58
CA GLU A 292 -5.71 22.48 -22.10
C GLU A 292 -6.11 23.87 -22.61
N ASN A 293 -7.26 23.97 -23.28
CA ASN A 293 -7.78 25.24 -23.77
C ASN A 293 -8.08 26.23 -22.64
N ARG A 294 -8.63 25.75 -21.51
CA ARG A 294 -8.86 26.56 -20.31
C ARG A 294 -7.55 26.96 -19.66
N LEU A 295 -6.62 26.02 -19.50
CA LEU A 295 -5.29 26.33 -18.94
C LEU A 295 -4.59 27.41 -19.76
N LYS A 296 -4.60 27.31 -21.08
CA LYS A 296 -4.05 28.33 -21.99
C LYS A 296 -4.67 29.70 -21.78
N ASN A 297 -5.99 29.79 -21.62
CA ASN A 297 -6.69 31.05 -21.36
C ASN A 297 -6.29 31.66 -20.00
N ILE A 298 -6.16 30.83 -18.96
CA ILE A 298 -5.74 31.25 -17.63
C ILE A 298 -4.31 31.77 -17.65
N LEU A 299 -3.39 31.03 -18.27
CA LEU A 299 -1.98 31.44 -18.40
C LEU A 299 -1.83 32.73 -19.20
N LYS A 300 -2.60 32.89 -20.29
CA LYS A 300 -2.67 34.16 -21.02
C LYS A 300 -3.15 35.29 -20.12
N SER A 301 -4.21 35.06 -19.35
CA SER A 301 -4.75 36.08 -18.44
C SER A 301 -3.79 36.43 -17.29
N LEU A 302 -2.96 35.49 -16.83
CA LEU A 302 -1.88 35.76 -15.86
C LEU A 302 -0.77 36.61 -16.49
N HIS A 303 -0.39 36.28 -17.72
CA HIS A 303 0.60 37.04 -18.47
C HIS A 303 0.14 38.49 -18.72
N ASP A 304 -1.13 38.68 -19.10
CA ASP A 304 -1.71 40.00 -19.31
C ASP A 304 -1.72 40.87 -18.02
N ASP A 305 -1.76 40.24 -16.85
CA ASP A 305 -1.63 40.88 -15.53
C ASP A 305 -0.16 41.15 -15.12
N ASN A 306 0.82 40.87 -16.00
CA ASN A 306 2.25 40.91 -15.71
C ASN A 306 2.67 39.99 -14.53
N PHE A 307 1.95 38.90 -14.31
CA PHE A 307 2.33 37.90 -13.32
C PHE A 307 3.39 36.96 -13.90
N ILE A 308 4.62 37.00 -13.37
CA ILE A 308 5.76 36.28 -13.96
C ILE A 308 5.77 34.80 -13.54
N PHE A 309 5.67 33.92 -14.53
CA PHE A 309 5.79 32.47 -14.38
C PHE A 309 6.66 31.86 -15.51
N ILE A 310 7.08 30.62 -15.33
CA ILE A 310 7.72 29.78 -16.37
C ILE A 310 7.11 28.37 -16.36
N ASP A 311 7.27 27.64 -17.44
CA ASP A 311 6.68 26.30 -17.64
C ASP A 311 7.67 25.24 -18.16
N GLY A 312 8.93 25.62 -18.40
CA GLY A 312 9.99 24.70 -18.86
C GLY A 312 10.12 24.56 -20.37
N TYR A 313 9.38 25.36 -21.17
CA TYR A 313 9.44 25.35 -22.64
C TYR A 313 10.07 26.65 -23.14
N ASP A 314 11.35 26.62 -23.52
CA ASP A 314 12.15 27.83 -23.78
C ASP A 314 11.80 28.57 -25.10
N TYR A 315 11.22 27.85 -26.06
CA TYR A 315 10.85 28.37 -27.36
C TYR A 315 9.65 27.63 -27.93
N LYS A 316 9.09 28.14 -29.03
CA LYS A 316 7.94 27.53 -29.68
C LYS A 316 8.28 26.10 -30.13
N ASP A 317 7.44 25.14 -29.75
CA ASP A 317 7.59 23.70 -30.06
C ASP A 317 8.84 23.06 -29.42
N ALA A 318 9.41 23.68 -28.37
CA ALA A 318 10.50 23.10 -27.59
C ALA A 318 10.05 21.81 -26.87
N GLU A 319 11.01 20.92 -26.60
CA GLU A 319 10.82 19.86 -25.62
C GLU A 319 10.90 20.41 -24.18
N PHE A 320 10.28 19.72 -23.23
CA PHE A 320 10.33 20.10 -21.82
C PHE A 320 11.77 20.07 -21.29
N SER A 321 12.18 21.15 -20.64
CA SER A 321 13.51 21.30 -20.07
C SER A 321 13.43 21.45 -18.55
N VAL A 322 13.86 20.40 -17.84
CA VAL A 322 14.03 20.43 -16.37
C VAL A 322 14.95 21.60 -15.98
N ASN A 323 16.04 21.81 -16.71
CA ASN A 323 16.97 22.92 -16.45
C ASN A 323 16.31 24.30 -16.59
N SER A 324 15.37 24.45 -17.53
CA SER A 324 14.61 25.69 -17.72
C SER A 324 13.67 25.94 -16.53
N ILE A 325 12.86 24.95 -16.16
CA ILE A 325 11.87 25.15 -15.09
C ILE A 325 12.51 25.25 -13.71
N VAL A 326 13.64 24.59 -13.43
CA VAL A 326 14.34 24.71 -12.13
C VAL A 326 15.09 26.03 -11.96
N LYS A 327 15.04 26.94 -12.96
CA LYS A 327 15.66 28.27 -12.89
C LYS A 327 15.35 28.98 -11.58
N LYS A 328 16.39 29.56 -10.97
CA LYS A 328 16.31 30.21 -9.67
C LYS A 328 15.45 31.47 -9.76
N ALA A 329 14.43 31.56 -8.90
CA ALA A 329 13.66 32.79 -8.73
C ALA A 329 14.50 33.85 -8.01
N THR A 330 14.49 35.09 -8.49
CA THR A 330 15.28 36.21 -7.93
C THR A 330 14.53 37.52 -8.07
N CYS A 331 14.95 38.56 -7.33
CA CYS A 331 14.40 39.90 -7.49
C CYS A 331 14.57 40.46 -8.91
N TYR A 332 15.61 40.03 -9.64
CA TYR A 332 15.91 40.50 -10.99
C TYR A 332 14.97 39.92 -12.05
N ASN A 333 14.63 38.63 -11.93
CA ASN A 333 13.73 37.98 -12.89
C ASN A 333 12.26 38.01 -12.45
N GLY A 334 11.96 38.38 -11.20
CA GLY A 334 10.60 38.54 -10.71
C GLY A 334 9.79 37.24 -10.64
N LEU A 335 10.42 36.08 -10.77
CA LEU A 335 9.72 34.80 -10.95
C LEU A 335 8.89 34.43 -9.72
N LYS A 336 7.57 34.29 -9.89
CA LYS A 336 6.65 33.99 -8.78
C LYS A 336 6.05 32.60 -8.81
N LEU A 337 6.06 31.92 -9.95
CA LEU A 337 5.37 30.65 -10.10
C LEU A 337 6.01 29.80 -11.21
N LYS A 338 5.93 28.48 -11.08
CA LYS A 338 6.36 27.52 -12.09
C LYS A 338 5.20 26.58 -12.40
N ILE A 339 4.89 26.37 -13.67
CA ILE A 339 3.72 25.59 -14.11
C ILE A 339 4.20 24.27 -14.70
N LEU A 340 3.54 23.18 -14.32
CA LEU A 340 3.76 21.83 -14.83
C LEU A 340 2.47 21.34 -15.50
N TYR A 341 2.60 20.54 -16.56
CA TYR A 341 1.44 20.12 -17.37
C TYR A 341 1.06 18.65 -17.24
N ASN A 342 1.97 17.79 -16.78
CA ASN A 342 1.72 16.36 -16.66
C ASN A 342 2.52 15.78 -15.47
N LYS A 343 2.31 14.49 -15.20
CA LYS A 343 2.93 13.80 -14.05
C LYS A 343 4.40 13.49 -14.31
N GLU A 344 4.73 13.16 -15.56
CA GLU A 344 6.08 12.81 -15.99
C GLU A 344 7.06 13.99 -15.79
N ASP A 345 6.64 15.20 -16.16
CA ASP A 345 7.39 16.45 -15.95
C ASP A 345 7.51 16.77 -14.46
N LEU A 346 6.43 16.56 -13.68
CA LEU A 346 6.43 16.76 -12.23
C LEU A 346 7.46 15.86 -11.54
N ASP A 347 7.46 14.56 -11.83
CA ASP A 347 8.41 13.60 -11.26
C ASP A 347 9.84 13.93 -11.66
N SER A 348 10.07 14.22 -12.94
CA SER A 348 11.38 14.62 -13.47
C SER A 348 11.95 15.85 -12.76
N VAL A 349 11.12 16.84 -12.46
CA VAL A 349 11.54 18.04 -11.73
C VAL A 349 11.82 17.73 -10.26
N ILE A 350 10.94 16.97 -9.58
CA ILE A 350 11.13 16.58 -8.18
C ILE A 350 12.45 15.83 -7.97
N ASP A 351 12.78 14.91 -8.88
CA ASP A 351 13.98 14.08 -8.80
C ASP A 351 15.26 14.87 -9.07
N SER A 352 15.19 15.92 -9.90
CA SER A 352 16.34 16.78 -10.22
C SER A 352 16.77 17.70 -9.06
N ILE A 353 15.85 18.01 -8.14
CA ILE A 353 16.06 19.01 -7.09
C ILE A 353 16.75 18.40 -5.87
N GLN A 354 17.88 18.98 -5.47
CA GLN A 354 18.63 18.54 -4.29
C GLN A 354 18.14 19.16 -2.96
N LYS A 355 17.43 20.28 -3.01
CA LYS A 355 16.87 20.95 -1.82
C LYS A 355 15.73 20.13 -1.20
N THR A 356 15.25 20.50 -0.02
CA THR A 356 14.04 19.92 0.57
C THR A 356 12.81 20.20 -0.31
N ARG A 357 12.05 19.15 -0.63
CA ARG A 357 10.80 19.18 -1.40
C ARG A 357 9.63 18.97 -0.45
N LYS A 358 8.57 19.75 -0.64
CA LYS A 358 7.27 19.52 0.01
C LYS A 358 6.18 19.47 -1.04
N ILE A 359 5.41 18.40 -1.04
CA ILE A 359 4.34 18.16 -2.01
C ILE A 359 3.00 18.28 -1.28
N TYR A 360 2.16 19.22 -1.73
CA TYR A 360 0.80 19.41 -1.26
C TYR A 360 -0.15 18.99 -2.37
N GLN A 361 -0.81 17.85 -2.19
CA GLN A 361 -1.80 17.35 -3.13
C GLN A 361 -3.21 17.69 -2.64
N PHE A 362 -3.98 18.41 -3.45
CA PHE A 362 -5.39 18.69 -3.20
C PHE A 362 -6.25 17.82 -4.12
N TYR A 363 -7.15 17.02 -3.53
CA TYR A 363 -8.01 16.08 -4.25
C TYR A 363 -9.43 16.11 -3.69
N THR A 364 -10.41 15.71 -4.50
CA THR A 364 -11.84 15.77 -4.19
C THR A 364 -12.42 14.43 -3.76
N ARG A 365 -11.83 13.33 -4.22
CA ARG A 365 -12.31 11.96 -3.91
C ARG A 365 -11.19 11.06 -3.43
N ILE A 366 -10.23 10.78 -4.31
CA ILE A 366 -9.11 9.88 -4.08
C ILE A 366 -7.84 10.61 -4.52
N PRO A 367 -6.73 10.52 -3.76
CA PRO A 367 -5.43 11.01 -4.23
C PRO A 367 -5.08 10.43 -5.61
N PHE A 368 -4.63 11.27 -6.54
CA PHE A 368 -4.31 10.91 -7.92
C PHE A 368 -2.81 10.90 -8.21
N TYR A 369 -2.00 11.32 -7.26
CA TYR A 369 -0.54 11.36 -7.31
C TYR A 369 0.03 10.69 -6.06
N GLU A 370 1.17 10.01 -6.18
CA GLU A 370 1.87 9.35 -5.09
C GLU A 370 3.37 9.65 -5.17
N ASN A 371 3.97 9.91 -4.02
CA ASN A 371 5.40 10.12 -3.88
C ASN A 371 5.81 9.66 -2.48
N THR A 372 6.77 8.74 -2.42
CA THR A 372 7.24 8.11 -1.17
C THR A 372 8.61 8.64 -0.72
N ASN A 373 9.31 9.38 -1.58
CA ASN A 373 10.66 9.85 -1.33
C ASN A 373 10.70 11.18 -0.56
N HIS A 374 9.61 11.96 -0.61
CA HIS A 374 9.53 13.30 -0.03
C HIS A 374 8.27 13.49 0.80
N GLU A 375 8.27 14.55 1.62
CA GLU A 375 7.11 14.93 2.41
C GLU A 375 5.93 15.23 1.46
N HIS A 376 4.91 14.38 1.55
CA HIS A 376 3.75 14.42 0.68
C HIS A 376 2.47 14.48 1.51
N ILE A 377 1.87 15.66 1.57
CA ILE A 377 0.65 15.94 2.32
C ILE A 377 -0.54 15.87 1.39
N LYS A 378 -1.51 15.02 1.73
CA LYS A 378 -2.72 14.74 0.93
C LYS A 378 -3.92 15.42 1.60
N ILE A 379 -4.48 16.43 0.93
CA ILE A 379 -5.56 17.28 1.45
C ILE A 379 -6.83 17.06 0.64
N LEU A 380 -7.87 16.59 1.33
CA LEU A 380 -9.20 16.47 0.74
C LEU A 380 -9.86 17.85 0.63
N VAL A 381 -10.48 18.18 -0.49
CA VAL A 381 -11.30 19.38 -0.66
C VAL A 381 -12.61 19.02 -1.34
N GLU A 382 -13.73 19.52 -0.83
CA GLU A 382 -15.03 19.26 -1.46
C GLU A 382 -15.13 19.86 -2.88
N GLN A 383 -14.49 21.01 -3.08
CA GLN A 383 -14.43 21.76 -4.34
C GLN A 383 -13.08 22.47 -4.43
N THR A 384 -12.56 22.67 -5.64
CA THR A 384 -11.28 23.34 -5.88
C THR A 384 -11.27 24.76 -5.32
N ILE A 385 -12.42 25.46 -5.29
CA ILE A 385 -12.53 26.81 -4.72
C ILE A 385 -12.21 26.87 -3.22
N HIS A 386 -12.35 25.76 -2.49
CA HIS A 386 -12.06 25.70 -1.06
C HIS A 386 -10.57 25.78 -0.75
N ILE A 387 -9.70 25.50 -1.73
CA ILE A 387 -8.25 25.66 -1.60
C ILE A 387 -7.89 27.11 -1.24
N ASN A 388 -8.61 28.11 -1.78
CA ASN A 388 -8.40 29.53 -1.46
C ASN A 388 -8.62 29.84 0.04
N LYS A 389 -9.47 29.05 0.72
CA LYS A 389 -9.75 29.20 2.16
C LYS A 389 -8.68 28.52 3.02
N ILE A 390 -8.04 27.49 2.49
CA ILE A 390 -6.97 26.73 3.15
C ILE A 390 -5.64 27.47 3.06
N ILE A 391 -5.32 27.98 1.87
CA ILE A 391 -4.04 28.60 1.58
C ILE A 391 -3.93 30.00 2.17
#